data_AF-A0A357YZA5-F1
#
_entry.id   AF-A0A357YZA5-F1
#
_cell.length_a   1.000
_cell.length_b   1.000
_cell.length_c   1.000
_cell.angle_alpha   90.00
_cell.angle_beta   90.00
_cell.angle_gamma   90.00
#
_symmetry.space_group_name_H-M   'P 1'
#
loop_
_entity.id
_entity.type
_entity.pdbx_description
1 polymer ?
#
loop_
_entity_poly.entity_id
_entity_poly.type
_entity_poly.pdbx_seq_one_letter_code
_entity_poly.pdbx_strand_id
1 'polypeptide(L)'
;LIHSVLLGTDIIGTFCPNSKKGVVISGIVGAVYGVGIVYGLQTIVSLFKKLPVNFIDGLSQVGTPITVAFAIFPAVAVALEYGYKKGLLTAGVSLLVRQLVVMYGKIPMGSSTITLNQEGMALLTGMIFLIVFAVRDKEGASDANEQLVAVFGEKVKRIKKSTPLLAVMGGLVACATSLGIVAGDPISLNLLAKGQNLNAAMTALARAIGFIPLVATTAITTGVYAPAGMTFVFVVGLLVRNPILAFVLGAAVITAEIFLLTAIAKFLDHFPGVRKCGDNIRTAMGRVLDIALLIGGMMAAQAIAPGFGLFVVIGLYVLNKFAKKPLVELAVGPVGAIFTGLLVNVLYCVGLYTVAK
;
A
#
# COMPACT_ATOMS: atom_id res chain seq x y z
N LEU A 1 -5.38 -2.29 -4.52
CA LEU A 1 -4.60 -1.42 -3.62
C LEU A 1 -5.36 -0.10 -3.48
N ILE A 2 -5.70 0.33 -2.27
CA ILE A 2 -6.58 1.50 -2.08
C ILE A 2 -6.00 2.79 -2.68
N HIS A 3 -4.68 2.92 -2.72
CA HIS A 3 -4.01 4.09 -3.32
C HIS A 3 -4.34 4.29 -4.80
N SER A 4 -4.50 3.20 -5.57
CA SER A 4 -4.89 3.29 -7.00
C SER A 4 -6.34 3.74 -7.17
N VAL A 5 -7.22 3.36 -6.23
CA VAL A 5 -8.64 3.77 -6.24
C VAL A 5 -8.74 5.25 -5.86
N LEU A 6 -8.02 5.67 -4.81
CA LEU A 6 -8.01 7.05 -4.31
C LEU A 6 -7.36 8.04 -5.30
N LEU A 7 -6.39 7.61 -6.09
CA LEU A 7 -5.82 8.46 -7.15
C LEU A 7 -6.89 8.93 -8.14
N GLY A 8 -7.81 8.04 -8.54
CA GLY A 8 -8.93 8.42 -9.40
C GLY A 8 -9.86 9.44 -8.75
N THR A 9 -10.07 9.34 -7.43
CA THR A 9 -10.87 10.32 -6.68
C THR A 9 -10.16 11.68 -6.57
N ASP A 10 -8.83 11.70 -6.46
CA ASP A 10 -8.05 12.95 -6.47
C ASP A 10 -8.14 13.66 -7.82
N ILE A 11 -8.13 12.90 -8.92
CA ILE A 11 -8.35 13.43 -10.27
C ILE A 11 -9.75 14.04 -10.37
N ILE A 12 -10.80 13.31 -9.97
CA ILE A 12 -12.18 13.83 -9.96
C ILE A 12 -12.29 15.12 -9.13
N GLY A 13 -11.62 15.16 -7.97
CA GLY A 13 -11.58 16.33 -7.10
C GLY A 13 -10.94 17.56 -7.77
N THR A 14 -9.83 17.38 -8.49
CA THR A 14 -9.13 18.49 -9.17
C THR A 14 -9.86 19.01 -10.40
N PHE A 15 -10.66 18.18 -11.08
CA PHE A 15 -11.51 18.62 -12.18
C PHE A 15 -12.73 19.46 -11.74
N CYS A 16 -13.14 19.38 -10.48
CA CYS A 16 -14.32 20.09 -9.98
C CYS A 16 -13.99 21.56 -9.60
N PRO A 17 -14.92 22.52 -9.81
CA PRO A 17 -14.69 23.92 -9.47
C PRO A 17 -14.44 24.13 -7.98
N ASN A 18 -13.58 25.08 -7.61
CA ASN A 18 -13.30 25.42 -6.21
C ASN A 18 -14.43 26.27 -5.58
N SER A 19 -15.61 25.66 -5.39
CA SER A 19 -16.80 26.27 -4.81
C SER A 19 -17.57 25.26 -3.96
N LYS A 20 -18.48 25.73 -3.08
CA LYS A 20 -19.37 24.83 -2.30
C LYS A 20 -20.16 23.86 -3.20
N LYS A 21 -20.58 24.33 -4.39
CA LYS A 21 -21.24 23.48 -5.39
C LYS A 21 -20.28 22.43 -5.96
N GLY A 22 -19.03 22.81 -6.23
CA GLY A 22 -18.01 21.89 -6.71
C GLY A 22 -17.64 20.79 -5.71
N VAL A 23 -17.67 21.07 -4.40
CA VAL A 23 -17.49 20.05 -3.35
C VAL A 23 -18.63 19.01 -3.37
N VAL A 24 -19.87 19.45 -3.58
CA VAL A 24 -21.00 18.52 -3.69
C VAL A 24 -20.90 17.70 -4.98
N ILE A 25 -20.55 18.33 -6.10
CA ILE A 25 -20.36 17.64 -7.39
C ILE A 25 -19.25 16.60 -7.29
N SER A 26 -18.10 16.93 -6.70
CA SER A 26 -17.00 15.98 -6.54
C SER A 26 -17.38 14.81 -5.64
N GLY A 27 -18.18 15.05 -4.60
CA GLY A 27 -18.75 13.99 -3.76
C GLY A 27 -19.67 13.04 -4.53
N ILE A 28 -20.58 13.57 -5.35
CA ILE A 28 -21.51 12.76 -6.16
C ILE A 28 -20.75 11.98 -7.23
N VAL A 29 -19.89 12.64 -8.01
CA VAL A 29 -19.10 11.99 -9.07
C VAL A 29 -18.14 10.95 -8.48
N GLY A 30 -17.52 11.25 -7.34
CA GLY A 30 -16.70 10.31 -6.59
C GLY A 30 -17.48 9.09 -6.08
N ALA A 31 -18.71 9.29 -5.60
CA ALA A 31 -19.58 8.18 -5.20
C ALA A 31 -19.98 7.29 -6.39
N VAL A 32 -20.36 7.91 -7.51
CA VAL A 32 -20.65 7.18 -8.76
C VAL A 32 -19.43 6.41 -9.24
N TYR A 33 -18.23 7.00 -9.19
CA TYR A 33 -16.98 6.33 -9.52
C TYR A 33 -16.69 5.15 -8.60
N GLY A 34 -16.89 5.29 -7.28
CA GLY A 34 -16.73 4.21 -6.31
C GLY A 34 -17.67 3.03 -6.57
N VAL A 35 -18.96 3.32 -6.81
CA VAL A 35 -19.96 2.31 -7.20
C VAL A 35 -19.55 1.66 -8.54
N GLY A 36 -19.14 2.46 -9.52
CA GLY A 36 -18.69 2.01 -10.83
C GLY A 36 -17.48 1.08 -10.75
N ILE A 37 -16.52 1.33 -9.86
CA ILE A 37 -15.39 0.42 -9.65
C ILE A 37 -15.86 -0.91 -9.06
N VAL A 38 -16.70 -0.89 -8.03
CA VAL A 38 -17.13 -2.12 -7.36
C VAL A 38 -17.93 -3.00 -8.32
N TYR A 39 -18.96 -2.43 -8.96
CA TYR A 39 -19.78 -3.16 -9.94
C TYR A 39 -19.01 -3.49 -11.21
N GLY A 40 -18.18 -2.57 -11.71
CA GLY A 40 -17.38 -2.77 -12.92
C GLY A 40 -16.36 -3.90 -12.73
N LEU A 41 -15.63 -3.91 -11.61
CA LEU A 41 -14.69 -4.98 -11.30
C LEU A 41 -15.40 -6.32 -11.12
N GLN A 42 -16.54 -6.35 -10.42
CA GLN A 42 -17.36 -7.56 -10.28
C GLN A 42 -17.86 -8.08 -11.64
N THR A 43 -18.27 -7.17 -12.53
CA THR A 43 -18.71 -7.51 -13.89
C THR A 43 -17.57 -8.10 -14.71
N ILE A 44 -16.38 -7.47 -14.70
CA ILE A 44 -15.18 -7.97 -15.39
C ILE A 44 -14.80 -9.36 -14.87
N VAL A 45 -14.77 -9.56 -13.54
CA VAL A 45 -14.48 -10.86 -12.93
C VAL A 45 -15.51 -11.91 -13.35
N SER A 46 -16.80 -11.56 -13.39
CA SER A 46 -17.84 -12.48 -13.84
C SER A 46 -17.73 -12.83 -15.33
N LEU A 47 -17.32 -11.87 -16.17
CA LEU A 47 -17.09 -12.08 -17.59
C LEU A 47 -15.91 -13.03 -17.82
N PHE A 48 -14.80 -12.80 -17.10
CA PHE A 48 -13.62 -13.67 -17.19
C PHE A 48 -13.89 -15.09 -16.69
N LYS A 49 -14.77 -15.28 -15.70
CA LYS A 49 -15.22 -16.62 -15.28
C LYS A 49 -16.07 -17.35 -16.32
N LYS A 50 -16.70 -16.63 -17.26
CA LYS A 50 -17.47 -17.22 -18.37
C LYS A 50 -16.61 -17.60 -19.56
N LEU A 51 -15.35 -17.17 -19.59
CA LEU A 51 -14.43 -17.54 -20.67
C LEU A 51 -14.09 -19.04 -20.60
N PRO A 52 -13.85 -19.70 -21.74
CA PRO A 52 -13.54 -21.13 -21.79
C PRO A 52 -12.36 -21.55 -20.88
N VAL A 53 -11.35 -20.67 -20.78
CA VAL A 53 -10.21 -20.84 -19.89
C VAL A 53 -10.31 -19.80 -18.78
N ASN A 54 -10.71 -20.23 -17.58
CA ASN A 54 -10.71 -19.38 -16.40
C ASN A 54 -9.27 -19.13 -15.95
N PHE A 55 -8.80 -17.90 -16.13
CA PHE A 55 -7.46 -17.47 -15.72
C PHE A 55 -7.46 -16.62 -14.44
N ILE A 56 -8.60 -16.42 -13.78
CA ILE A 56 -8.71 -15.60 -12.55
C ILE A 56 -7.89 -16.20 -11.42
N ASP A 57 -7.97 -17.52 -11.25
CA ASP A 57 -7.27 -18.20 -10.16
C ASP A 57 -5.75 -18.12 -10.37
N GLY A 58 -5.27 -18.25 -11.61
CA GLY A 58 -3.88 -17.97 -11.98
C GLY A 58 -3.49 -16.50 -11.74
N LEU A 59 -4.35 -15.56 -12.12
CA LEU A 59 -4.11 -14.12 -11.94
C LEU A 59 -3.99 -13.72 -10.46
N SER A 60 -4.66 -14.44 -9.55
CA SER A 60 -4.54 -14.20 -8.10
C SER A 60 -3.10 -14.39 -7.58
N GLN A 61 -2.27 -15.19 -8.27
CA GLN A 61 -0.87 -15.42 -7.89
C GLN A 61 0.02 -14.19 -8.03
N VAL A 62 -0.41 -13.16 -8.77
CA VAL A 62 0.31 -11.87 -8.83
C VAL A 62 0.52 -11.29 -7.42
N GLY A 63 -0.41 -11.51 -6.50
CA GLY A 63 -0.33 -11.00 -5.13
C GLY A 63 0.74 -11.66 -4.26
N THR A 64 1.14 -12.89 -4.55
CA THR A 64 2.01 -13.68 -3.65
C THR A 64 3.38 -13.04 -3.46
N PRO A 65 4.16 -12.73 -4.53
CA PRO A 65 5.47 -12.11 -4.36
C PRO A 65 5.38 -10.71 -3.76
N ILE A 66 4.28 -9.99 -3.99
CA ILE A 66 4.05 -8.67 -3.40
C ILE A 66 4.05 -8.77 -1.88
N THR A 67 3.31 -9.72 -1.30
CA THR A 67 3.22 -9.84 0.17
C THR A 67 4.56 -10.13 0.82
N VAL A 68 5.38 -10.99 0.21
CA VAL A 68 6.70 -11.38 0.73
C VAL A 68 7.72 -10.26 0.51
N ALA A 69 7.80 -9.72 -0.70
CA ALA A 69 8.76 -8.67 -1.02
C ALA A 69 8.46 -7.37 -0.25
N PHE A 70 7.18 -7.07 0.01
CA PHE A 70 6.83 -5.87 0.78
C PHE A 70 7.42 -5.88 2.19
N ALA A 71 7.60 -7.04 2.82
CA ALA A 71 8.23 -7.11 4.14
C ALA A 71 9.70 -6.63 4.14
N ILE A 72 10.39 -6.63 2.99
CA ILE A 72 11.81 -6.25 2.90
C ILE A 72 12.04 -4.76 2.60
N PHE A 73 11.01 -3.99 2.20
CA PHE A 73 11.21 -2.58 1.85
C PHE A 73 11.90 -1.74 2.93
N PRO A 74 11.69 -1.95 4.25
CA PRO A 74 12.35 -1.13 5.25
C PRO A 74 13.88 -1.32 5.22
N ALA A 75 14.34 -2.54 4.98
CA ALA A 75 15.76 -2.84 4.83
C ALA A 75 16.34 -2.17 3.58
N VAL A 76 15.57 -2.12 2.48
CA VAL A 76 15.96 -1.39 1.26
C VAL A 76 16.02 0.11 1.52
N ALA A 77 15.06 0.68 2.25
CA ALA A 77 15.08 2.09 2.63
C ALA A 77 16.31 2.43 3.50
N VAL A 78 16.65 1.57 4.47
CA VAL A 78 17.89 1.70 5.26
C VAL A 78 19.12 1.57 4.37
N ALA A 79 19.13 0.70 3.37
CA ALA A 79 20.25 0.57 2.44
C ALA A 79 20.43 1.83 1.58
N LEU A 80 19.34 2.47 1.16
CA LEU A 80 19.35 3.71 0.38
C LEU A 80 19.86 4.90 1.20
N GLU A 81 19.44 5.01 2.45
CA GLU A 81 19.82 6.15 3.31
C GLU A 81 21.20 5.95 3.96
N TYR A 82 21.42 4.78 4.57
CA TYR A 82 22.57 4.52 5.44
C TYR A 82 23.60 3.56 4.86
N GLY A 83 23.43 3.18 3.60
CA GLY A 83 24.34 2.33 2.86
C GLY A 83 24.12 0.83 3.04
N TYR A 84 24.77 0.07 2.15
CA TYR A 84 24.56 -1.37 1.99
C TYR A 84 24.74 -2.18 3.27
N LYS A 85 25.74 -1.88 4.12
CA LYS A 85 26.02 -2.66 5.34
C LYS A 85 24.88 -2.64 6.35
N LYS A 86 24.31 -1.45 6.62
CA LYS A 86 23.17 -1.31 7.55
C LYS A 86 21.88 -1.87 6.95
N GLY A 87 21.71 -1.73 5.64
CA GLY A 87 20.62 -2.38 4.90
C GLY A 87 20.67 -3.90 4.99
N LEU A 88 21.85 -4.49 4.78
CA LEU A 88 22.07 -5.93 4.87
C LEU A 88 21.84 -6.46 6.29
N LEU A 89 22.30 -5.74 7.32
CA LEU A 89 22.00 -6.08 8.72
C LEU A 89 20.49 -6.10 8.96
N THR A 90 19.79 -5.05 8.51
CA THR A 90 18.33 -4.93 8.68
C THR A 90 17.60 -6.08 7.96
N ALA A 91 18.01 -6.40 6.73
CA ALA A 91 17.46 -7.51 5.98
C ALA A 91 17.74 -8.85 6.67
N GLY A 92 18.97 -9.08 7.13
CA GLY A 92 19.37 -10.30 7.84
C GLY A 92 18.57 -10.53 9.11
N VAL A 93 18.42 -9.51 9.96
CA VAL A 93 17.62 -9.61 11.19
C VAL A 93 16.14 -9.79 10.86
N SER A 94 15.60 -9.08 9.87
CA SER A 94 14.20 -9.25 9.46
C SER A 94 13.93 -10.66 8.92
N LEU A 95 14.87 -11.24 8.15
CA LEU A 95 14.79 -12.62 7.67
C LEU A 95 14.88 -13.64 8.82
N LEU A 96 15.75 -13.41 9.81
CA LEU A 96 15.83 -14.27 10.98
C LEU A 96 14.52 -14.24 11.79
N VAL A 97 13.97 -13.05 12.04
CA VAL A 97 12.67 -12.92 12.72
C VAL A 97 11.57 -13.61 11.92
N ARG A 98 11.54 -13.42 10.60
CA ARG A 98 10.60 -14.12 9.72
C ARG A 98 10.67 -15.63 9.91
N GLN A 99 11.88 -16.20 9.87
CA GLN A 99 12.07 -17.64 10.01
C GLN A 99 11.73 -18.15 11.42
N LEU A 100 12.05 -17.38 12.46
CA LEU A 100 11.66 -17.72 13.83
C LEU A 100 10.13 -17.73 13.99
N VAL A 101 9.42 -16.80 13.36
CA VAL A 101 7.94 -16.75 13.39
C VAL A 101 7.32 -17.89 12.58
N VAL A 102 7.95 -18.35 11.50
CA VAL A 102 7.52 -19.58 10.80
C VAL A 102 7.54 -20.78 11.75
N MET A 103 8.62 -20.93 12.51
CA MET A 103 8.84 -22.08 13.39
C MET A 103 8.04 -22.01 14.70
N TYR A 104 8.00 -20.83 15.33
CA TYR A 104 7.51 -20.63 16.69
C TYR A 104 6.32 -19.67 16.78
N GLY A 105 5.85 -19.11 15.67
CA GLY A 105 4.77 -18.11 15.65
C GLY A 105 3.38 -18.65 15.95
N LYS A 106 3.24 -19.96 16.22
CA LYS A 106 2.01 -20.57 16.72
C LYS A 106 2.03 -20.57 18.25
N ILE A 107 1.46 -19.54 18.85
CA ILE A 107 1.39 -19.43 20.31
C ILE A 107 0.01 -19.94 20.75
N PRO A 108 -0.06 -21.04 21.53
CA PRO A 108 -1.31 -21.48 22.12
C PRO A 108 -1.74 -20.49 23.22
N MET A 109 -2.89 -19.82 23.04
CA MET A 109 -3.54 -19.01 24.08
C MET A 109 -4.89 -19.62 24.43
N GLY A 110 -4.91 -20.51 25.44
CA GLY A 110 -6.14 -21.18 25.88
C GLY A 110 -6.79 -21.99 24.75
N SER A 111 -8.06 -21.69 24.43
CA SER A 111 -8.83 -22.37 23.37
C SER A 111 -8.56 -21.85 21.96
N SER A 112 -7.70 -20.84 21.78
CA SER A 112 -7.39 -20.23 20.48
C SER A 112 -5.89 -20.20 20.21
N THR A 113 -5.47 -20.57 18.99
CA THR A 113 -4.08 -20.47 18.57
C THR A 113 -3.84 -19.12 17.89
N ILE A 114 -3.01 -18.27 18.50
CA ILE A 114 -2.58 -17.03 17.87
C ILE A 114 -1.45 -17.39 16.91
N THR A 115 -1.72 -17.29 15.62
CA THR A 115 -0.73 -17.46 14.56
C THR A 115 -0.17 -16.11 14.19
N LEU A 116 1.05 -15.78 14.62
CA LEU A 116 1.73 -14.57 14.18
C LEU A 116 2.01 -14.62 12.67
N ASN A 117 1.81 -13.50 11.98
CA ASN A 117 2.14 -13.41 10.57
C ASN A 117 3.65 -13.13 10.38
N GLN A 118 4.33 -14.06 9.71
CA GLN A 118 5.77 -13.97 9.47
C GLN A 118 6.20 -12.70 8.72
N GLU A 119 5.42 -12.27 7.71
CA GLU A 119 5.76 -11.10 6.88
C GLU A 119 5.49 -9.80 7.64
N GLY A 120 4.40 -9.76 8.42
CA GLY A 120 4.08 -8.64 9.30
C GLY A 120 5.10 -8.43 10.41
N MET A 121 5.61 -9.51 11.01
CA MET A 121 6.68 -9.42 12.01
C MET A 121 8.02 -9.02 11.40
N ALA A 122 8.37 -9.55 10.23
CA ALA A 122 9.55 -9.13 9.49
C ALA A 122 9.49 -7.64 9.12
N LEU A 123 8.33 -7.18 8.65
CA LEU A 123 8.07 -5.78 8.36
C LEU A 123 8.25 -4.91 9.61
N LEU A 124 7.66 -5.30 10.75
CA LEU A 124 7.79 -4.58 12.02
C LEU A 124 9.27 -4.45 12.43
N THR A 125 10.02 -5.55 12.39
CA THR A 125 11.46 -5.54 12.68
C THR A 125 12.20 -4.57 11.76
N GLY A 126 11.93 -4.62 10.45
CA GLY A 126 12.51 -3.69 9.49
C GLY A 126 12.19 -2.23 9.81
N MET A 127 10.95 -1.90 10.17
CA MET A 127 10.55 -0.53 10.55
C MET A 127 11.24 -0.07 11.83
N ILE A 128 11.43 -0.95 12.82
CA ILE A 128 12.16 -0.61 14.06
C ILE A 128 13.59 -0.23 13.74
N PHE A 129 14.30 -1.03 12.93
CA PHE A 129 15.67 -0.71 12.52
C PHE A 129 15.75 0.60 11.74
N LEU A 130 14.81 0.83 10.82
CA LEU A 130 14.71 2.07 10.07
C LEU A 130 14.57 3.27 11.02
N ILE A 131 13.63 3.23 11.96
CA ILE A 131 13.41 4.32 12.93
C ILE A 131 14.63 4.50 13.84
N VAL A 132 15.23 3.42 14.33
CA VAL A 132 16.41 3.49 15.20
C VAL A 132 17.59 4.14 14.49
N PHE A 133 17.89 3.75 13.24
CA PHE A 133 18.94 4.41 12.48
C PHE A 133 18.60 5.86 12.16
N ALA A 134 17.34 6.14 11.87
CA ALA A 134 16.87 7.48 11.57
C ALA A 134 16.93 8.45 12.74
N VAL A 135 16.61 8.00 13.94
CA VAL A 135 16.70 8.82 15.17
C VAL A 135 18.17 9.00 15.60
N ARG A 136 19.04 8.02 15.34
CA ARG A 136 20.47 8.11 15.65
C ARG A 136 21.23 9.01 14.70
N ASP A 137 20.71 9.22 13.49
CA ASP A 137 21.30 10.12 12.50
C ASP A 137 20.92 11.58 12.79
N LYS A 138 21.86 12.28 13.43
CA LYS A 138 21.76 13.71 13.76
C LYS A 138 22.47 14.61 12.75
N GLU A 139 22.95 14.07 11.62
CA GLU A 139 23.62 14.90 10.60
C GLU A 139 22.65 15.91 9.98
N GLY A 140 22.92 17.19 10.23
CA GLY A 140 22.07 18.30 9.79
C GLY A 140 21.01 18.74 10.80
N ALA A 141 21.14 18.37 12.08
CA ALA A 141 20.26 18.87 13.13
C ALA A 141 20.46 20.39 13.25
N SER A 142 19.50 21.16 12.73
CA SER A 142 19.47 22.61 12.90
C SER A 142 18.88 22.93 14.27
N ASP A 143 19.58 23.75 15.07
CA ASP A 143 18.88 24.57 16.06
C ASP A 143 17.94 25.50 15.28
N ALA A 144 16.64 25.37 15.57
CA ALA A 144 15.52 25.87 14.77
C ALA A 144 15.76 27.25 14.14
N ASN A 145 15.78 27.31 12.81
CA ASN A 145 15.58 28.59 12.13
C ASN A 145 14.07 28.87 12.16
N GLU A 146 13.64 29.92 12.87
CA GLU A 146 12.22 30.32 13.03
C GLU A 146 11.46 30.40 11.68
N GLN A 147 12.17 30.65 10.59
CA GLN A 147 11.64 30.68 9.22
C GLN A 147 11.08 29.32 8.73
N LEU A 148 11.69 28.18 9.08
CA LEU A 148 11.17 26.85 8.71
C LEU A 148 9.84 26.56 9.41
N VAL A 149 9.75 26.90 10.70
CA VAL A 149 8.54 26.76 11.51
C VAL A 149 7.41 27.68 10.98
N ALA A 150 7.74 28.89 10.54
CA ALA A 150 6.78 29.81 9.94
C ALA A 150 6.20 29.27 8.61
N VAL A 151 7.04 28.75 7.71
CA VAL A 151 6.62 28.16 6.42
C VAL A 151 5.77 26.90 6.62
N PHE A 152 6.09 26.07 7.61
CA PHE A 152 5.29 24.90 7.97
C PHE A 152 3.96 25.28 8.63
N GLY A 153 3.95 26.36 9.42
CA GLY A 153 2.76 26.87 10.10
C GLY A 153 1.60 27.17 9.15
N GLU A 154 1.85 27.85 8.02
CA GLU A 154 0.79 28.17 7.04
C GLU A 154 0.19 26.93 6.38
N LYS A 155 1.06 25.99 5.97
CA LYS A 155 0.64 24.74 5.33
C LYS A 155 -0.16 23.87 6.31
N VAL A 156 0.28 23.77 7.56
CA VAL A 156 -0.45 23.04 8.60
C VAL A 156 -1.77 23.74 8.96
N LYS A 157 -1.82 25.09 9.01
CA LYS A 157 -3.07 25.85 9.19
C LYS A 157 -4.07 25.56 8.08
N ARG A 158 -3.62 25.47 6.82
CA ARG A 158 -4.47 25.08 5.69
C ARG A 158 -5.08 23.69 5.85
N ILE A 159 -4.27 22.72 6.31
CA ILE A 159 -4.75 21.36 6.61
C ILE A 159 -5.79 21.40 7.75
N LYS A 160 -5.49 22.10 8.86
CA LYS A 160 -6.40 22.24 10.01
C LYS A 160 -7.75 22.89 9.65
N LYS A 161 -7.76 23.82 8.70
CA LYS A 161 -9.02 24.41 8.20
C LYS A 161 -9.91 23.39 7.48
N SER A 162 -9.30 22.37 6.87
CA SER A 162 -10.00 21.32 6.12
C SER A 162 -10.29 20.07 6.95
N THR A 163 -10.00 20.09 8.27
CA THR A 163 -10.19 18.96 9.18
C THR A 163 -11.57 18.31 9.12
N PRO A 164 -12.71 19.04 9.06
CA PRO A 164 -14.03 18.38 9.03
C PRO A 164 -14.21 17.46 7.82
N LEU A 165 -13.75 17.90 6.64
CA LEU A 165 -13.82 17.11 5.42
C LEU A 165 -12.88 15.90 5.48
N LEU A 166 -11.64 16.11 5.96
CA LEU A 166 -10.66 15.04 6.13
C LEU A 166 -11.11 13.99 7.15
N ALA A 167 -11.77 14.41 8.24
CA ALA A 167 -12.31 13.52 9.25
C ALA A 167 -13.42 12.62 8.67
N VAL A 168 -14.33 13.18 7.86
CA VAL A 168 -15.36 12.40 7.16
C VAL A 168 -14.71 11.39 6.20
N MET A 169 -13.72 11.81 5.41
CA MET A 169 -13.00 10.90 4.50
C MET A 169 -12.31 9.76 5.27
N GLY A 170 -11.62 10.06 6.36
CA GLY A 170 -10.99 9.06 7.22
C GLY A 170 -11.98 8.09 7.86
N GLY A 171 -13.12 8.61 8.32
CA GLY A 171 -14.22 7.80 8.83
C GLY A 171 -14.77 6.84 7.76
N LEU A 172 -14.96 7.32 6.53
CA LEU A 172 -15.39 6.46 5.42
C LEU A 172 -14.35 5.38 5.09
N VAL A 173 -13.06 5.69 5.12
CA VAL A 173 -11.99 4.71 4.91
C VAL A 173 -11.99 3.66 6.02
N ALA A 174 -12.11 4.06 7.28
CA ALA A 174 -12.19 3.13 8.41
C ALA A 174 -13.44 2.24 8.34
N CYS A 175 -14.60 2.81 7.97
CA CYS A 175 -15.84 2.07 7.75
C CYS A 175 -15.70 1.03 6.62
N ALA A 176 -15.16 1.41 5.47
CA ALA A 176 -14.92 0.50 4.35
C ALA A 176 -13.92 -0.61 4.72
N THR A 177 -12.94 -0.31 5.57
CA THR A 177 -11.97 -1.30 6.07
C THR A 177 -12.62 -2.28 7.04
N SER A 178 -13.52 -1.80 7.92
CA SER A 178 -14.32 -2.63 8.83
C SER A 178 -15.21 -3.62 8.08
N LEU A 179 -15.73 -3.22 6.92
CA LEU A 179 -16.51 -4.07 6.02
C LEU A 179 -15.64 -5.04 5.19
N GLY A 180 -14.31 -4.96 5.29
CA GLY A 180 -13.39 -5.79 4.48
C GLY A 180 -13.36 -5.43 3.00
N ILE A 181 -13.92 -4.28 2.60
CA ILE A 181 -13.96 -3.83 1.20
C ILE A 181 -12.57 -3.34 0.77
N VAL A 182 -11.83 -2.72 1.69
CA VAL A 182 -10.53 -2.11 1.41
C VAL A 182 -9.49 -2.45 2.47
N ALA A 183 -8.22 -2.48 2.05
CA ALA A 183 -7.07 -2.62 2.91
C ALA A 183 -5.97 -1.62 2.51
N GLY A 184 -5.20 -1.16 3.50
CA GLY A 184 -4.16 -0.15 3.31
C GLY A 184 -2.89 -0.66 2.61
N ASP A 185 -2.57 -1.95 2.75
CA ASP A 185 -1.35 -2.56 2.25
C ASP A 185 -1.55 -4.01 1.79
N PRO A 186 -0.63 -4.56 0.96
CA PRO A 186 -0.76 -5.91 0.41
C PRO A 186 -0.76 -7.02 1.47
N ILE A 187 -0.02 -6.86 2.58
CA ILE A 187 0.08 -7.90 3.62
C ILE A 187 -1.22 -7.96 4.40
N SER A 188 -1.71 -6.82 4.89
CA SER A 188 -3.00 -6.72 5.58
C SER A 188 -4.16 -7.15 4.68
N LEU A 189 -4.10 -6.86 3.37
CA LEU A 189 -5.07 -7.34 2.38
C LEU A 189 -5.10 -8.87 2.32
N ASN A 190 -3.94 -9.52 2.21
CA ASN A 190 -3.86 -10.98 2.16
C ASN A 190 -4.30 -11.63 3.47
N LEU A 191 -3.97 -11.00 4.61
CA LEU A 191 -4.38 -11.45 5.94
C LEU A 191 -5.89 -11.33 6.14
N LEU A 192 -6.49 -10.23 5.70
CA LEU A 192 -7.95 -10.05 5.69
C LEU A 192 -8.64 -11.11 4.83
N ALA A 193 -8.09 -11.42 3.65
CA ALA A 193 -8.63 -12.47 2.78
C ALA A 193 -8.59 -13.86 3.43
N LYS A 194 -7.69 -14.07 4.41
CA LYS A 194 -7.58 -15.30 5.22
C LYS A 194 -8.36 -15.23 6.54
N GLY A 195 -9.13 -14.16 6.79
CA GLY A 195 -9.88 -13.94 8.03
C GLY A 195 -9.02 -13.60 9.26
N GLN A 196 -7.72 -13.33 9.08
CA GLN A 196 -6.78 -13.06 10.17
C GLN A 196 -6.74 -11.57 10.52
N ASN A 197 -7.85 -11.03 11.00
CA ASN A 197 -8.03 -9.58 11.22
C ASN A 197 -7.05 -9.00 12.25
N LEU A 198 -6.77 -9.73 13.34
CA LEU A 198 -5.84 -9.24 14.38
C LEU A 198 -4.42 -9.10 13.82
N ASN A 199 -3.95 -10.09 13.05
CA ASN A 199 -2.65 -10.02 12.39
C ASN A 199 -2.59 -8.91 11.34
N ALA A 200 -3.67 -8.72 10.60
CA ALA A 200 -3.80 -7.61 9.66
C ALA A 200 -3.69 -6.28 10.40
N ALA A 201 -4.37 -6.11 11.54
CA ALA A 201 -4.32 -4.90 12.34
C ALA A 201 -2.92 -4.62 12.91
N MET A 202 -2.24 -5.65 13.44
CA MET A 202 -0.86 -5.50 13.93
C MET A 202 0.11 -5.12 12.80
N THR A 203 -0.05 -5.74 11.63
CA THR A 203 0.78 -5.43 10.46
C THR A 203 0.54 -4.01 9.96
N ALA A 204 -0.73 -3.60 9.86
CA ALA A 204 -1.11 -2.24 9.50
C ALA A 204 -0.59 -1.22 10.51
N LEU A 205 -0.58 -1.55 11.81
CA LEU A 205 -0.04 -0.70 12.87
C LEU A 205 1.48 -0.52 12.73
N ALA A 206 2.21 -1.60 12.53
CA ALA A 206 3.66 -1.56 12.28
C ALA A 206 4.00 -0.65 11.10
N ARG A 207 3.22 -0.77 10.02
CA ARG A 207 3.34 0.08 8.83
C ARG A 207 3.00 1.54 9.13
N ALA A 208 1.91 1.80 9.84
CA ALA A 208 1.45 3.15 10.16
C ALA A 208 2.52 3.93 10.92
N ILE A 209 3.10 3.32 11.97
CA ILE A 209 4.20 3.90 12.74
C ILE A 209 5.39 4.22 11.84
N GLY A 210 5.75 3.25 11.00
CA GLY A 210 6.88 3.39 10.09
C GLY A 210 6.71 4.42 8.97
N PHE A 211 5.47 4.73 8.59
CA PHE A 211 5.15 5.70 7.53
C PHE A 211 4.87 7.12 8.05
N ILE A 212 4.85 7.32 9.37
CA ILE A 212 4.71 8.65 9.98
C ILE A 212 5.67 9.66 9.33
N PRO A 213 6.98 9.38 9.17
CA PRO A 213 7.90 10.35 8.58
C PRO A 213 7.52 10.70 7.14
N LEU A 214 7.32 9.70 6.28
CA LEU A 214 6.96 9.88 4.88
C LEU A 214 5.68 10.70 4.70
N VAL A 215 4.63 10.36 5.46
CA VAL A 215 3.32 11.02 5.34
C VAL A 215 3.40 12.44 5.91
N ALA A 216 4.02 12.61 7.07
CA ALA A 216 4.14 13.92 7.70
C ALA A 216 5.02 14.87 6.87
N THR A 217 6.18 14.45 6.39
CA THR A 217 7.04 15.30 5.54
C THR A 217 6.31 15.72 4.27
N THR A 218 5.61 14.79 3.62
CA THR A 218 4.80 15.09 2.42
C THR A 218 3.69 16.10 2.75
N ALA A 219 2.96 15.91 3.86
CA ALA A 219 1.90 16.80 4.28
C ALA A 219 2.40 18.21 4.62
N ILE A 220 3.50 18.29 5.36
CA ILE A 220 4.11 19.55 5.80
C ILE A 220 4.70 20.31 4.61
N THR A 221 5.33 19.60 3.67
CA THR A 221 5.96 20.21 2.48
C THR A 221 4.94 20.63 1.42
N THR A 222 3.86 19.89 1.23
CA THR A 222 2.85 20.20 0.19
C THR A 222 1.67 21.01 0.71
N GLY A 223 1.37 20.93 2.01
CA GLY A 223 0.14 21.46 2.59
C GLY A 223 -1.12 20.66 2.24
N VAL A 224 -0.96 19.43 1.72
CA VAL A 224 -2.05 18.51 1.39
C VAL A 224 -1.95 17.27 2.26
N TYR A 225 -3.06 16.91 2.91
CA TYR A 225 -3.12 15.73 3.77
C TYR A 225 -3.88 14.60 3.08
N ALA A 226 -3.35 13.37 3.17
CA ALA A 226 -3.96 12.22 2.51
C ALA A 226 -5.31 11.85 3.16
N PRO A 227 -6.29 11.35 2.39
CA PRO A 227 -7.59 10.91 2.93
C PRO A 227 -7.48 9.80 4.00
N ALA A 228 -6.45 8.96 3.90
CA ALA A 228 -6.15 7.92 4.88
C ALA A 228 -5.17 8.36 5.99
N GLY A 229 -4.78 9.63 6.00
CA GLY A 229 -3.83 10.20 6.97
C GLY A 229 -2.53 9.42 7.08
N MET A 230 -2.03 9.26 8.31
CA MET A 230 -0.89 8.41 8.66
C MET A 230 -1.22 6.91 8.66
N THR A 231 -2.36 6.52 8.09
CA THR A 231 -2.82 5.14 7.89
C THR A 231 -3.34 4.42 9.14
N PHE A 232 -3.40 5.10 10.30
CA PHE A 232 -4.01 4.53 11.52
C PHE A 232 -5.52 4.27 11.38
N VAL A 233 -6.20 4.94 10.45
CA VAL A 233 -7.61 4.65 10.11
C VAL A 233 -7.83 3.20 9.67
N PHE A 234 -6.83 2.58 9.02
CA PHE A 234 -6.91 1.16 8.66
C PHE A 234 -6.82 0.28 9.90
N VAL A 235 -5.97 0.63 10.87
CA VAL A 235 -5.84 -0.12 12.13
C VAL A 235 -7.17 -0.10 12.88
N VAL A 236 -7.80 1.07 12.99
CA VAL A 236 -9.13 1.22 13.61
C VAL A 236 -10.17 0.38 12.87
N GLY A 237 -10.23 0.48 11.55
CA GLY A 237 -11.18 -0.30 10.74
C GLY A 237 -10.98 -1.82 10.86
N LEU A 238 -9.73 -2.28 10.97
CA LEU A 238 -9.41 -3.71 11.12
C LEU A 238 -9.76 -4.25 12.52
N LEU A 239 -9.65 -3.43 13.56
CA LEU A 239 -9.96 -3.81 14.95
C LEU A 239 -11.45 -3.68 15.28
N VAL A 240 -12.13 -2.68 14.71
CA VAL A 240 -13.52 -2.35 15.02
C VAL A 240 -14.43 -2.97 13.97
N ARG A 241 -15.22 -3.96 14.37
CA ARG A 241 -16.10 -4.72 13.47
C ARG A 241 -17.46 -4.08 13.20
N ASN A 242 -17.79 -3.02 13.94
CA ASN A 242 -19.00 -2.23 13.72
C ASN A 242 -18.69 -1.05 12.79
N PRO A 243 -19.29 -0.99 11.58
CA PRO A 243 -18.96 0.05 10.58
C PRO A 243 -19.23 1.48 11.05
N ILE A 244 -20.29 1.68 11.84
CA ILE A 244 -20.67 3.01 12.35
C ILE A 244 -19.66 3.46 13.40
N LEU A 245 -19.27 2.55 14.30
CA LEU A 245 -18.26 2.84 15.31
C LEU A 245 -16.88 3.06 14.66
N ALA A 246 -16.54 2.28 13.62
CA ALA A 246 -15.32 2.45 12.84
C ALA A 246 -15.28 3.82 12.14
N PHE A 247 -16.42 4.31 11.64
CA PHE A 247 -16.53 5.66 11.07
C PHE A 247 -16.20 6.74 12.10
N VAL A 248 -16.84 6.69 13.28
CA VAL A 248 -16.64 7.70 14.34
C VAL A 248 -15.19 7.67 14.84
N LEU A 249 -14.66 6.49 15.12
CA LEU A 249 -13.29 6.34 15.60
C LEU A 249 -12.26 6.70 14.52
N GLY A 250 -12.51 6.36 13.25
CA GLY A 250 -11.66 6.76 12.13
C GLY A 250 -11.62 8.28 11.94
N ALA A 251 -12.76 8.95 12.06
CA ALA A 251 -12.85 10.41 12.02
C ALA A 251 -12.11 11.07 13.21
N ALA A 252 -12.25 10.50 14.40
CA ALA A 252 -11.53 10.94 15.59
C ALA A 252 -10.01 10.77 15.43
N VAL A 253 -9.55 9.65 14.87
CA VAL A 253 -8.12 9.40 14.60
C VAL A 253 -7.56 10.41 13.61
N ILE A 254 -8.18 10.65 12.45
CA ILE A 254 -7.69 11.68 11.51
C ILE A 254 -7.64 13.06 12.17
N THR A 255 -8.66 13.39 12.95
CA THR A 255 -8.68 14.67 13.67
C THR A 255 -7.49 14.78 14.61
N ALA A 256 -7.23 13.74 15.41
CA ALA A 256 -6.08 13.67 16.31
C ALA A 256 -4.74 13.75 15.55
N GLU A 257 -4.60 13.01 14.45
CA GLU A 257 -3.43 13.03 13.57
C GLU A 257 -3.12 14.45 13.06
N ILE A 258 -4.14 15.19 12.59
CA ILE A 258 -3.99 16.56 12.09
C ILE A 258 -3.56 17.53 13.21
N PHE A 259 -4.07 17.35 14.43
CA PHE A 259 -3.60 18.15 15.57
C PHE A 259 -2.14 17.81 15.92
N LEU A 260 -1.76 16.54 15.81
CA LEU A 260 -0.40 16.06 16.06
C LEU A 260 0.61 16.49 14.99
N LEU A 261 0.18 16.88 13.78
CA LEU A 261 1.08 17.31 12.70
C LEU A 261 2.04 18.42 13.12
N THR A 262 1.61 19.36 13.96
CA THR A 262 2.48 20.43 14.45
C THR A 262 3.58 19.89 15.37
N ALA A 263 3.27 18.89 16.20
CA ALA A 263 4.26 18.24 17.07
C ALA A 263 5.21 17.36 16.25
N ILE A 264 4.68 16.62 15.28
CA ILE A 264 5.49 15.79 14.37
C ILE A 264 6.43 16.66 13.54
N ALA A 265 6.00 17.82 13.05
CA ALA A 265 6.86 18.77 12.34
C ALA A 265 8.08 19.17 13.18
N LYS A 266 7.85 19.58 14.45
CA LYS A 266 8.93 19.92 15.39
C LYS A 266 9.85 18.74 15.66
N PHE A 267 9.30 17.54 15.79
CA PHE A 267 10.09 16.32 15.97
C PHE A 267 10.98 16.03 14.75
N LEU A 268 10.44 16.15 13.54
CA LEU A 268 11.19 15.92 12.30
C LEU A 268 12.28 16.95 12.06
N ASP A 269 12.11 18.18 12.54
CA ASP A 269 13.16 19.21 12.48
C ASP A 269 14.34 18.89 13.42
N HIS A 270 14.08 18.28 14.58
CA HIS A 270 15.14 17.85 15.51
C HIS A 270 15.85 16.56 15.07
N PHE A 271 15.17 15.73 14.27
CA PHE A 271 15.69 14.45 13.77
C PHE A 271 15.70 14.41 12.23
N PRO A 272 16.66 15.09 11.59
CA PRO A 272 16.74 15.18 10.12
C PRO A 272 16.87 13.82 9.43
N GLY A 273 17.52 12.83 10.07
CA GLY A 273 17.59 11.46 9.54
C GLY A 273 16.22 10.80 9.35
N VAL A 274 15.26 11.09 10.23
CA VAL A 274 13.87 10.63 10.14
C VAL A 274 13.17 11.24 8.92
N ARG A 275 13.42 12.52 8.65
CA ARG A 275 12.89 13.19 7.45
C ARG A 275 13.47 12.60 6.16
N LYS A 276 14.80 12.41 6.06
CA LYS A 276 15.46 11.86 4.86
C LYS A 276 15.02 10.41 4.58
N CYS A 277 14.95 9.58 5.62
CA CYS A 277 14.40 8.23 5.54
C CYS A 277 12.99 8.21 4.93
N GLY A 278 12.15 9.19 5.29
CA GLY A 278 10.81 9.34 4.73
C GLY A 278 10.80 9.35 3.20
N ASP A 279 11.68 10.13 2.57
CA ASP A 279 11.76 10.21 1.11
C ASP A 279 12.26 8.89 0.49
N ASN A 280 13.21 8.24 1.14
CA ASN A 280 13.76 6.96 0.69
C ASN A 280 12.81 5.76 0.86
N ILE A 281 11.84 5.82 1.78
CA ILE A 281 10.76 4.82 1.88
C ILE A 281 9.97 4.75 0.57
N ARG A 282 9.67 5.90 -0.08
CA ARG A 282 8.92 5.93 -1.34
C ARG A 282 9.70 5.23 -2.46
N THR A 283 10.98 5.52 -2.58
CA THR A 283 11.88 4.90 -3.58
C THR A 283 12.05 3.41 -3.32
N ALA A 284 12.27 3.00 -2.07
CA ALA A 284 12.40 1.60 -1.68
C ALA A 284 11.12 0.81 -2.02
N MET A 285 9.95 1.36 -1.71
CA MET A 285 8.67 0.73 -2.03
C MET A 285 8.49 0.55 -3.53
N GLY A 286 8.82 1.56 -4.34
CA GLY A 286 8.78 1.47 -5.80
C GLY A 286 9.63 0.31 -6.32
N ARG A 287 10.93 0.28 -5.94
CA ARG A 287 11.88 -0.76 -6.40
C ARG A 287 11.46 -2.18 -5.98
N VAL A 288 10.93 -2.33 -4.77
CA VAL A 288 10.44 -3.62 -4.27
C VAL A 288 9.21 -4.07 -5.06
N LEU A 289 8.27 -3.15 -5.31
CA LEU A 289 7.06 -3.46 -6.06
C LEU A 289 7.34 -3.73 -7.55
N ASP A 290 8.32 -3.06 -8.17
CA ASP A 290 8.74 -3.31 -9.55
C ASP A 290 9.08 -4.78 -9.77
N ILE A 291 9.95 -5.31 -8.90
CA ILE A 291 10.40 -6.70 -8.97
C ILE A 291 9.26 -7.65 -8.59
N ALA A 292 8.51 -7.34 -7.52
CA ALA A 292 7.46 -8.20 -7.02
C ALA A 292 6.29 -8.36 -8.02
N LEU A 293 5.88 -7.28 -8.68
CA LEU A 293 4.82 -7.30 -9.68
C LEU A 293 5.26 -8.01 -10.97
N LEU A 294 6.53 -7.88 -11.36
CA LEU A 294 7.07 -8.63 -12.49
C LEU A 294 7.09 -10.14 -12.20
N ILE A 295 7.63 -10.55 -11.05
CA ILE A 295 7.66 -11.97 -10.64
C ILE A 295 6.23 -12.50 -10.45
N GLY A 296 5.35 -11.71 -9.84
CA GLY A 296 3.94 -12.06 -9.67
C GLY A 296 3.23 -12.26 -11.01
N GLY A 297 3.48 -11.37 -11.98
CA GLY A 297 2.97 -11.50 -13.35
C GLY A 297 3.48 -12.76 -14.06
N MET A 298 4.76 -13.10 -13.89
CA MET A 298 5.33 -14.32 -14.44
C MET A 298 4.74 -15.58 -13.79
N MET A 299 4.58 -15.60 -12.46
CA MET A 299 3.93 -16.71 -11.75
C MET A 299 2.48 -16.89 -12.19
N ALA A 300 1.74 -15.79 -12.30
CA ALA A 300 0.37 -15.82 -12.79
C ALA A 300 0.29 -16.34 -14.23
N ALA A 301 1.13 -15.83 -15.13
CA ALA A 301 1.14 -16.31 -16.52
C ALA A 301 1.54 -17.78 -16.63
N GLN A 302 2.48 -18.25 -15.80
CA GLN A 302 2.84 -19.67 -15.71
C GLN A 302 1.66 -20.53 -15.23
N ALA A 303 0.88 -20.04 -14.26
CA ALA A 303 -0.30 -20.75 -13.77
C ALA A 303 -1.44 -20.76 -14.81
N ILE A 304 -1.54 -19.75 -15.66
CA ILE A 304 -2.56 -19.63 -16.72
C ILE A 304 -2.22 -20.53 -17.91
N ALA A 305 -0.99 -20.46 -18.40
CA ALA A 305 -0.51 -21.25 -19.53
C ALA A 305 0.97 -21.61 -19.31
N PRO A 306 1.27 -22.83 -18.83
CA PRO A 306 2.64 -23.24 -18.53
C PRO A 306 3.57 -23.09 -19.74
N GLY A 307 4.74 -22.48 -19.53
CA GLY A 307 5.75 -22.23 -20.57
C GLY A 307 5.38 -21.07 -21.51
N PHE A 308 4.22 -21.14 -22.16
CA PHE A 308 3.74 -20.12 -23.09
C PHE A 308 3.50 -18.77 -22.39
N GLY A 309 2.87 -18.77 -21.22
CA GLY A 309 2.61 -17.55 -20.47
C GLY A 309 3.89 -16.85 -20.00
N LEU A 310 4.90 -17.62 -19.59
CA LEU A 310 6.22 -17.07 -19.27
C LEU A 310 6.87 -16.44 -20.50
N PHE A 311 6.82 -17.11 -21.65
CA PHE A 311 7.35 -16.58 -22.90
C PHE A 311 6.71 -15.22 -23.24
N VAL A 312 5.39 -15.11 -23.12
CA VAL A 312 4.66 -13.87 -23.39
C VAL A 312 5.06 -12.75 -22.42
N VAL A 313 5.06 -12.99 -21.11
CA VAL A 313 5.39 -11.94 -20.12
C VAL A 313 6.84 -11.49 -20.21
N ILE A 314 7.78 -12.43 -20.37
CA ILE A 314 9.21 -12.11 -20.53
C ILE A 314 9.42 -11.34 -21.84
N GLY A 315 8.81 -11.80 -22.94
CA GLY A 315 8.86 -11.12 -24.23
C GLY A 315 8.34 -9.68 -24.15
N LEU A 316 7.16 -9.49 -23.55
CA LEU A 316 6.58 -8.16 -23.34
C LEU A 316 7.49 -7.28 -22.47
N TYR A 317 8.10 -7.82 -21.42
CA TYR A 317 9.00 -7.06 -20.56
C TYR A 317 10.29 -6.62 -21.27
N VAL A 318 10.92 -7.52 -22.02
CA VAL A 318 12.14 -7.21 -22.77
C VAL A 318 11.82 -6.22 -23.90
N LEU A 319 10.76 -6.46 -24.67
CA LEU A 319 10.34 -5.55 -25.74
C LEU A 319 9.95 -4.17 -25.22
N ASN A 320 9.31 -4.08 -24.05
CA ASN A 320 8.98 -2.80 -23.42
C ASN A 320 10.22 -1.94 -23.12
N LYS A 321 11.37 -2.56 -22.80
CA LYS A 321 12.63 -1.82 -22.62
C LYS A 321 13.16 -1.21 -23.92
N PHE A 322 12.92 -1.85 -25.06
CA PHE A 322 13.32 -1.34 -26.37
C PHE A 322 12.30 -0.37 -26.99
N ALA A 323 11.03 -0.45 -26.58
CA ALA A 323 9.93 0.32 -27.16
C ALA A 323 9.76 1.76 -26.62
N LYS A 324 10.76 2.34 -25.96
CA LYS A 324 10.67 3.62 -25.19
C LYS A 324 9.77 3.54 -23.94
N LYS A 325 9.55 2.34 -23.38
CA LYS A 325 8.73 2.11 -22.17
C LYS A 325 7.28 2.63 -22.28
N PRO A 326 6.48 2.19 -23.27
CA PRO A 326 5.07 2.55 -23.35
C PRO A 326 4.28 2.11 -22.11
N LEU A 327 4.73 1.03 -21.45
CA LEU A 327 4.20 0.59 -20.16
C LEU A 327 5.18 0.91 -19.03
N VAL A 328 4.64 1.44 -17.93
CA VAL A 328 5.38 1.58 -16.66
C VAL A 328 5.83 0.19 -16.19
N GLU A 329 7.06 0.06 -15.71
CA GLU A 329 7.66 -1.25 -15.36
C GLU A 329 6.80 -2.04 -14.35
N LEU A 330 6.22 -1.36 -13.36
CA LEU A 330 5.22 -1.91 -12.41
C LEU A 330 4.04 -2.61 -13.08
N ALA A 331 3.58 -2.11 -14.24
CA ALA A 331 2.36 -2.58 -14.89
C ALA A 331 2.61 -3.78 -15.82
N VAL A 332 3.85 -3.97 -16.28
CA VAL A 332 4.18 -4.98 -17.31
C VAL A 332 3.81 -6.39 -16.85
N GLY A 333 4.12 -6.75 -15.61
CA GLY A 333 3.81 -8.08 -15.06
C GLY A 333 2.30 -8.37 -15.04
N PRO A 334 1.49 -7.59 -14.30
CA PRO A 334 0.05 -7.80 -14.23
C PRO A 334 -0.66 -7.69 -15.60
N VAL A 335 -0.30 -6.69 -16.42
CA VAL A 335 -0.88 -6.52 -17.76
C VAL A 335 -0.51 -7.68 -18.67
N GLY A 336 0.75 -8.14 -18.61
CA GLY A 336 1.21 -9.31 -19.36
C GLY A 336 0.45 -10.58 -18.96
N ALA A 337 0.18 -10.79 -17.67
CA ALA A 337 -0.61 -11.94 -17.22
C ALA A 337 -2.07 -11.90 -17.71
N ILE A 338 -2.71 -10.72 -17.68
CA ILE A 338 -4.06 -10.53 -18.23
C ILE A 338 -4.06 -10.76 -19.74
N PHE A 339 -3.07 -10.21 -20.44
CA PHE A 339 -2.92 -10.39 -21.89
C PHE A 339 -2.75 -11.86 -22.26
N THR A 340 -1.91 -12.61 -21.52
CA THR A 340 -1.78 -14.07 -21.68
C THR A 340 -3.12 -14.77 -21.48
N GLY A 341 -3.88 -14.43 -20.44
CA GLY A 341 -5.21 -15.02 -20.20
C GLY A 341 -6.20 -14.77 -21.34
N LEU A 342 -6.23 -13.56 -21.90
CA LEU A 342 -7.05 -13.23 -23.05
C LEU A 342 -6.58 -13.95 -24.32
N LEU A 343 -5.27 -13.98 -24.57
CA LEU A 343 -4.68 -14.59 -25.76
C LEU A 343 -4.91 -16.10 -25.78
N VAL A 344 -4.76 -16.77 -24.63
CA VAL A 344 -5.04 -18.22 -24.48
C VAL A 344 -6.50 -18.54 -24.80
N ASN A 345 -7.44 -17.69 -24.38
CA ASN A 345 -8.85 -17.85 -24.73
C ASN A 345 -9.11 -17.68 -26.23
N VAL A 346 -8.42 -16.74 -26.89
CA VAL A 346 -8.50 -16.58 -28.35
C VAL A 346 -7.91 -17.81 -29.07
N LEU A 347 -6.74 -18.29 -28.64
CA LEU A 347 -6.13 -19.49 -29.22
C LEU A 347 -6.98 -20.74 -29.00
N TYR A 348 -7.68 -20.85 -27.88
CA TYR A 348 -8.63 -21.91 -27.61
C TYR A 348 -9.80 -21.87 -28.61
N CYS A 349 -10.37 -20.69 -28.87
CA CYS A 349 -11.43 -20.53 -29.86
C CYS A 349 -11.00 -20.87 -31.30
N VAL A 350 -9.72 -20.65 -31.63
CA VAL A 350 -9.13 -20.98 -32.96
C VAL A 350 -8.66 -22.45 -33.02
N GLY A 351 -8.72 -23.20 -31.93
CA GLY A 351 -8.28 -24.60 -31.86
C GLY A 351 -6.76 -24.80 -31.77
N LEU A 352 -6.00 -23.72 -31.60
CA LEU A 352 -4.53 -23.73 -31.48
C LEU A 352 -4.03 -23.90 -30.05
N TYR A 353 -4.95 -23.98 -29.08
CA TYR A 353 -4.62 -24.24 -27.67
C TYR A 353 -5.61 -25.24 -27.08
N THR A 354 -5.10 -26.39 -26.67
CA THR A 354 -5.84 -27.37 -25.86
C THR A 354 -5.53 -27.13 -24.40
N VAL A 355 -6.56 -26.89 -23.58
CA VAL A 355 -6.40 -26.81 -22.13
C VAL A 355 -5.82 -28.14 -21.66
N ALA A 356 -4.61 -28.12 -21.10
CA ALA A 356 -4.08 -29.28 -20.40
C ALA A 356 -5.04 -29.59 -19.25
N LYS A 357 -5.61 -30.80 -19.28
CA LYS A 357 -6.63 -31.26 -18.34
C LYS A 357 -6.11 -31.30 -16.92
#